data_AF-A0A7L2SVJ6-F1
#
_entry.id   AF-A0A7L2SVJ6-F1
#
_cell.length_a   1.000
_cell.length_b   1.000
_cell.length_c   1.000
_cell.angle_alpha   90.00
_cell.angle_beta   90.00
_cell.angle_gamma   90.00
#
_symmetry.space_group_name_H-M   'P 1'
#
loop_
_entity.id
_entity.type
_entity.pdbx_description
1 polymer ?
#
loop_
_entity_poly.entity_id
_entity_poly.type
_entity_poly.pdbx_seq_one_letter_code
_entity_poly.pdbx_strand_id
1 'polypeptide(L)'
;SPQGVAVLGIALIAMGEEIGAEMGLRTFGHLLRYGEPTLRRAVPLALALISVSNPRLNILDTLSKFSHDADPEVSYNSIFAMGMVGSGTNNARLAAMLRQLAQYHAKDPNNLFMVRLAQGLTHLGKGTLTLCPYHSDRQLMSQVAVAGLLTVLVSFLDVRNIILGKSHYVLYGLVAAMQPRMLVTFDEELRPLPVSVRVGQAVDVVGQAGKPKTITGFQTHTTPVLLAHGERAELATEEHVPVTPILEGFVILRKNPNYDV
;
A
#
# COMPACT_ATOMS: atom_id res chain seq x y z
N SER A 1 16.44 -17.86 8.63
CA SER A 1 16.00 -19.16 9.21
C SER A 1 14.74 -19.64 8.49
N PRO A 2 14.46 -20.95 8.41
CA PRO A 2 13.25 -21.47 7.75
C PRO A 2 11.96 -20.95 8.40
N GLN A 3 11.98 -20.72 9.71
CA GLN A 3 10.84 -20.17 10.45
C GLN A 3 10.49 -18.73 10.03
N GLY A 4 11.49 -17.88 9.73
CA GLY A 4 11.22 -16.51 9.24
C GLY A 4 10.52 -16.52 7.88
N VAL A 5 10.85 -17.47 7.01
CA VAL A 5 10.18 -17.66 5.72
C VAL A 5 8.75 -18.16 5.91
N ALA A 6 8.51 -19.04 6.88
CA ALA A 6 7.15 -19.50 7.20
C ALA A 6 6.23 -18.36 7.67
N VAL A 7 6.75 -17.42 8.46
CA VAL A 7 6.00 -16.23 8.90
C VAL A 7 5.62 -15.33 7.72
N LEU A 8 6.53 -15.13 6.75
CA LEU A 8 6.22 -14.42 5.50
C LEU A 8 5.18 -15.17 4.65
N GLY A 9 5.21 -16.51 4.65
CA GLY A 9 4.21 -17.33 3.98
C GLY A 9 2.80 -17.16 4.56
N ILE A 10 2.67 -17.10 5.88
CA ILE A 10 1.39 -16.79 6.55
C ILE A 10 0.90 -15.40 6.14
N ALA A 11 1.80 -14.42 6.08
CA ALA A 11 1.46 -13.06 5.66
C ALA A 11 1.01 -12.99 4.20
N LEU A 12 1.62 -13.78 3.32
CA LEU A 12 1.24 -13.86 1.91
C LEU A 12 -0.19 -14.41 1.73
N ILE A 13 -0.55 -15.46 2.49
CA ILE A 13 -1.90 -16.02 2.49
C ILE A 13 -2.90 -15.00 3.04
N ALA A 14 -2.56 -14.36 4.17
CA ALA A 14 -3.39 -13.36 4.82
C ALA A 14 -3.58 -12.08 3.99
N MET A 15 -2.74 -11.82 3.00
CA MET A 15 -2.84 -10.64 2.14
C MET A 15 -4.08 -10.67 1.22
N GLY A 16 -4.56 -11.88 0.88
CA GLY A 16 -5.69 -12.06 -0.05
C GLY A 16 -7.07 -11.81 0.56
N GLU A 17 -7.19 -11.81 1.88
CA GLU A 17 -8.48 -11.73 2.57
C GLU A 17 -8.43 -10.72 3.72
N GLU A 18 -9.40 -9.82 3.81
CA GLU A 18 -9.44 -8.83 4.89
C GLU A 18 -9.58 -9.47 6.28
N ILE A 19 -10.36 -10.56 6.37
CA ILE A 19 -10.51 -11.34 7.62
C ILE A 19 -9.19 -12.02 7.96
N GLY A 20 -8.53 -12.61 6.97
CA GLY A 20 -7.21 -13.24 7.11
C GLY A 20 -6.15 -12.25 7.61
N ALA A 21 -6.15 -11.01 7.09
CA ALA A 21 -5.29 -9.94 7.56
C ALA A 21 -5.50 -9.61 9.05
N GLU A 22 -6.74 -9.51 9.51
CA GLU A 22 -7.05 -9.25 10.92
C GLU A 22 -6.73 -10.42 11.85
N MET A 23 -7.00 -11.64 11.40
CA MET A 23 -6.62 -12.85 12.14
C MET A 23 -5.09 -12.98 12.22
N GLY A 24 -4.40 -12.68 11.12
CA GLY A 24 -2.94 -12.65 11.04
C GLY A 24 -2.33 -11.70 12.07
N LEU A 25 -2.88 -10.48 12.22
CA LEU A 25 -2.42 -9.51 13.22
C LEU A 25 -2.44 -10.07 14.65
N ARG A 26 -3.48 -10.81 15.03
CA ARG A 26 -3.58 -11.43 16.36
C ARG A 26 -2.53 -12.53 16.53
N THR A 27 -2.38 -13.39 15.53
CA THR A 27 -1.41 -14.49 15.53
C THR A 27 0.03 -13.96 15.60
N PHE A 28 0.37 -12.90 14.87
CA PHE A 28 1.68 -12.25 14.99
C PHE A 28 1.91 -11.64 16.37
N GLY A 29 0.86 -11.13 17.02
CA GLY A 29 0.92 -10.68 18.41
C GLY A 29 1.39 -11.76 19.38
N HIS A 30 0.92 -13.01 19.19
CA HIS A 30 1.39 -14.15 19.97
C HIS A 30 2.83 -14.56 19.60
N LEU A 31 3.15 -14.61 18.30
CA LEU A 31 4.50 -14.93 17.82
C LEU A 31 5.55 -13.93 18.31
N LEU A 32 5.18 -12.66 18.51
CA LEU A 32 6.08 -11.65 19.06
C LEU A 32 6.42 -11.87 20.54
N ARG A 33 5.45 -12.34 21.33
CA ARG A 33 5.63 -12.55 22.78
C ARG A 33 6.40 -13.84 23.08
N TYR A 34 6.13 -14.90 22.32
CA TYR A 34 6.64 -16.25 22.60
C TYR A 34 7.67 -16.75 21.58
N GLY A 35 7.90 -16.00 20.50
CA GLY A 35 8.81 -16.42 19.43
C GLY A 35 10.28 -16.15 19.73
N GLU A 36 11.13 -16.95 19.08
CA GLU A 36 12.58 -16.77 19.06
C GLU A 36 12.98 -15.41 18.43
N PRO A 37 14.20 -14.90 18.68
CA PRO A 37 14.69 -13.65 18.11
C PRO A 37 14.57 -13.58 16.58
N THR A 38 14.72 -14.71 15.89
CA THR A 38 14.59 -14.77 14.42
C THR A 38 13.16 -14.51 13.95
N LEU A 39 12.14 -14.98 14.69
CA LEU A 39 10.74 -14.66 14.41
C LEU A 39 10.46 -13.19 14.70
N ARG A 40 10.98 -12.65 15.79
CA ARG A 40 10.78 -11.24 16.16
C ARG A 40 11.26 -10.29 15.07
N ARG A 41 12.34 -10.63 14.36
CA ARG A 41 12.85 -9.89 13.20
C ARG A 41 11.97 -10.01 11.96
N ALA A 42 11.30 -11.14 11.76
CA ALA A 42 10.45 -11.40 10.59
C ALA A 42 9.04 -10.81 10.72
N VAL A 43 8.52 -10.63 11.94
CA VAL A 43 7.15 -10.14 12.15
C VAL A 43 6.90 -8.74 11.57
N PRO A 44 7.76 -7.72 11.76
CA PRO A 44 7.54 -6.41 11.14
C PRO A 44 7.41 -6.47 9.62
N LEU A 45 8.16 -7.35 8.97
CA LEU A 45 8.10 -7.58 7.51
C LEU A 45 6.79 -8.24 7.09
N ALA A 46 6.30 -9.20 7.88
CA ALA A 46 4.98 -9.80 7.68
C ALA A 46 3.83 -8.78 7.84
N LEU A 47 3.93 -7.90 8.84
CA LEU A 47 2.98 -6.80 9.03
C LEU A 47 2.97 -5.84 7.84
N ALA A 48 4.14 -5.57 7.26
CA ALA A 48 4.25 -4.74 6.06
C ALA A 48 3.56 -5.38 4.85
N LEU A 49 3.73 -6.70 4.66
CA LEU A 49 3.15 -7.43 3.53
C LEU A 49 1.62 -7.48 3.57
N ILE A 50 1.02 -7.56 4.77
CA ILE A 50 -0.43 -7.61 4.93
C ILE A 50 -1.09 -6.26 4.65
N SER A 51 -0.38 -5.16 4.88
CA SER A 51 -0.93 -3.81 4.79
C SER A 51 -0.11 -2.91 3.87
N VAL A 52 0.26 -3.43 2.70
CA VAL A 52 1.00 -2.68 1.68
C VAL A 52 0.18 -1.49 1.18
N SER A 53 0.74 -0.29 1.31
CA SER A 53 0.08 1.00 1.01
C SER A 53 -1.28 1.20 1.71
N ASN A 54 -1.53 0.51 2.83
CA ASN A 54 -2.68 0.71 3.71
C ASN A 54 -2.21 1.15 5.11
N PRO A 55 -2.12 2.46 5.38
CA PRO A 55 -1.67 2.95 6.68
C PRO A 55 -2.76 2.83 7.75
N ARG A 56 -3.00 1.60 8.23
CA ARG A 56 -3.83 1.35 9.42
C ARG A 56 -3.09 1.81 10.67
N LEU A 57 -3.73 2.66 11.47
CA LEU A 57 -3.13 3.23 12.70
C LEU A 57 -2.64 2.17 13.69
N ASN A 58 -3.39 1.07 13.83
CA ASN A 58 -3.03 -0.04 14.72
C ASN A 58 -1.67 -0.67 14.36
N ILE A 59 -1.36 -0.75 13.06
CA ILE A 59 -0.10 -1.33 12.57
C ILE A 59 1.03 -0.30 12.72
N LEU A 60 0.76 0.97 12.44
CA LEU A 60 1.75 2.04 12.63
C LEU A 60 2.16 2.18 14.10
N ASP A 61 1.22 2.13 15.03
CA ASP A 61 1.51 2.26 16.46
C ASP A 61 2.25 1.02 17.02
N THR A 62 2.10 -0.16 16.42
CA THR A 62 2.90 -1.35 16.79
C THR A 62 4.32 -1.27 16.19
N LEU A 63 4.45 -0.93 14.90
CA LEU A 63 5.75 -0.76 14.25
C LEU A 63 6.59 0.38 14.86
N SER A 64 5.94 1.46 15.31
CA SER A 64 6.59 2.57 16.02
C SER A 64 7.22 2.14 17.35
N LYS A 65 6.61 1.18 18.05
CA LYS A 65 7.19 0.61 19.27
C LYS A 65 8.40 -0.26 18.92
N PHE A 66 8.33 -1.03 17.85
CA PHE A 66 9.43 -1.90 17.41
C PHE A 66 10.61 -1.15 16.81
N SER A 67 10.42 0.07 16.29
CA SER A 67 11.55 0.88 15.81
C SER A 67 12.50 1.32 16.94
N HIS A 68 12.03 1.33 18.19
CA HIS A 68 12.84 1.66 19.37
C HIS A 68 13.35 0.42 20.12
N ASP A 69 13.25 -0.77 19.53
CA ASP A 69 13.77 -2.01 20.13
C ASP A 69 15.32 -1.95 20.23
N ALA A 70 15.88 -2.64 21.22
CA ALA A 70 17.30 -2.73 21.46
C ALA A 70 18.03 -3.58 20.39
N ASP A 71 17.33 -4.53 19.74
CA ASP A 71 17.90 -5.26 18.61
C ASP A 71 17.85 -4.39 17.33
N PRO A 72 19.01 -3.96 16.79
CA PRO A 72 19.04 -3.11 15.60
C PRO A 72 18.41 -3.77 14.37
N GLU A 73 18.44 -5.10 14.25
CA GLU A 73 17.81 -5.78 13.10
C GLU A 73 16.29 -5.68 13.12
N VAL A 74 15.67 -5.74 14.31
CA VAL A 74 14.23 -5.52 14.49
C VAL A 74 13.89 -4.06 14.20
N SER A 75 14.72 -3.12 14.66
CA SER A 75 14.53 -1.68 14.39
C SER A 75 14.58 -1.38 12.88
N TYR A 76 15.60 -1.86 12.16
CA TYR A 76 15.71 -1.72 10.70
C TYR A 76 14.49 -2.26 9.96
N ASN A 77 14.06 -3.47 10.29
CA ASN A 77 12.89 -4.10 9.66
C ASN A 77 11.60 -3.34 9.95
N SER A 78 11.45 -2.79 11.16
CA SER A 78 10.27 -2.03 11.55
C SER A 78 10.20 -0.67 10.86
N ILE A 79 11.33 0.02 10.71
CA ILE A 79 11.40 1.29 9.98
C ILE A 79 11.07 1.06 8.49
N PHE A 80 11.65 0.03 7.89
CA PHE A 80 11.34 -0.34 6.52
C PHE A 80 9.87 -0.71 6.33
N ALA A 81 9.33 -1.53 7.24
CA ALA A 81 7.92 -1.92 7.25
C ALA A 81 6.98 -0.70 7.30
N MET A 82 7.30 0.31 8.13
CA MET A 82 6.54 1.57 8.17
C MET A 82 6.54 2.28 6.82
N GLY A 83 7.69 2.33 6.13
CA GLY A 83 7.81 2.90 4.79
C GLY A 83 6.94 2.19 3.76
N MET A 84 6.93 0.85 3.77
CA MET A 84 6.10 0.05 2.86
C MET A 84 4.61 0.20 3.12
N VAL A 85 4.18 0.19 4.39
CA VAL A 85 2.77 0.35 4.78
C VAL A 85 2.22 1.71 4.35
N GLY A 86 3.05 2.75 4.42
CA GLY A 86 2.69 4.10 3.99
C GLY A 86 2.99 4.43 2.54
N SER A 87 3.45 3.48 1.73
CA SER A 87 3.98 3.76 0.41
C SER A 87 2.97 4.50 -0.47
N GLY A 88 3.36 5.65 -1.01
CA GLY A 88 2.51 6.43 -1.91
C GLY A 88 1.28 7.10 -1.28
N THR A 89 1.09 6.98 0.04
CA THR A 89 -0.12 7.49 0.70
C THR A 89 0.00 8.94 1.17
N ASN A 90 1.22 9.50 1.22
CA ASN A 90 1.48 10.83 1.77
C ASN A 90 0.85 11.07 3.16
N ASN A 91 0.68 10.04 3.99
CA ASN A 91 0.03 10.18 5.29
C ASN A 91 0.85 11.09 6.23
N ALA A 92 0.26 12.23 6.62
CA ALA A 92 0.92 13.25 7.43
C ALA A 92 1.40 12.73 8.79
N ARG A 93 0.63 11.82 9.44
CA ARG A 93 1.00 11.25 10.74
C ARG A 93 2.24 10.36 10.62
N LEU A 94 2.29 9.51 9.61
CA LEU A 94 3.45 8.66 9.33
C LEU A 94 4.69 9.49 8.99
N ALA A 95 4.52 10.51 8.15
CA ALA A 95 5.61 11.42 7.80
C ALA A 95 6.15 12.20 9.02
N ALA A 96 5.29 12.58 9.98
CA ALA A 96 5.73 13.19 11.23
C ALA A 96 6.52 12.18 12.10
N MET A 97 6.04 10.95 12.22
CA MET A 97 6.71 9.90 12.98
C MET A 97 8.09 9.55 12.40
N LEU A 98 8.20 9.39 11.08
CA LEU A 98 9.49 9.15 10.40
C LEU A 98 10.45 10.32 10.56
N ARG A 99 9.97 11.57 10.63
CA ARG A 99 10.82 12.74 10.92
C ARG A 99 11.37 12.72 12.35
N GLN A 100 10.56 12.33 13.33
CA GLN A 100 11.01 12.16 14.71
C GLN A 100 12.05 11.04 14.83
N LEU A 101 11.82 9.90 14.17
CA LEU A 101 12.77 8.79 14.12
C LEU A 101 14.10 9.18 13.47
N ALA A 102 14.07 10.03 12.43
CA ALA A 102 15.29 10.53 11.79
C ALA A 102 16.15 11.38 12.73
N GLN A 103 15.51 12.17 13.62
CA GLN A 103 16.21 12.96 14.63
C GLN A 103 16.77 12.07 15.74
N TYR A 104 16.01 11.08 16.19
CA TYR A 104 16.43 10.13 17.22
C TYR A 104 17.65 9.30 16.78
N HIS A 105 17.61 8.77 15.55
CA HIS A 105 18.68 7.94 14.99
C HIS A 105 19.73 8.73 14.20
N ALA A 106 19.86 10.05 14.42
CA ALA A 106 20.79 10.88 13.67
C ALA A 106 22.27 10.46 13.81
N LYS A 107 22.62 9.79 14.91
CA LYS A 107 23.99 9.33 15.20
C LYS A 107 24.38 8.04 14.47
N ASP A 108 23.42 7.21 14.07
CA ASP A 108 23.66 5.90 13.46
C ASP A 108 23.40 5.96 11.94
N PRO A 109 24.45 5.86 11.09
CA PRO A 109 24.30 5.98 9.64
C PRO A 109 23.33 4.95 9.03
N ASN A 110 23.36 3.72 9.53
CA ASN A 110 22.52 2.62 9.04
C ASN A 110 21.03 2.82 9.37
N ASN A 111 20.72 3.30 10.58
CA ASN A 111 19.34 3.61 10.97
C ASN A 111 18.83 4.80 10.15
N LEU A 112 19.67 5.83 9.99
CA LEU A 112 19.32 7.00 9.20
C LEU A 112 19.08 6.66 7.72
N PHE A 113 19.88 5.77 7.13
CA PHE A 113 19.64 5.24 5.78
C PHE A 113 18.26 4.60 5.68
N MET A 114 17.89 3.75 6.64
CA MET A 114 16.58 3.10 6.64
C MET A 114 15.42 4.08 6.78
N VAL A 115 15.54 5.07 7.66
CA VAL A 115 14.49 6.09 7.84
C VAL A 115 14.32 6.92 6.57
N ARG A 116 15.42 7.28 5.89
CA ARG A 116 15.36 8.00 4.61
C ARG A 116 14.73 7.17 3.50
N LEU A 117 15.05 5.87 3.44
CA LEU A 117 14.39 4.95 2.51
C LEU A 117 12.88 4.91 2.77
N ALA A 118 12.47 4.75 4.03
CA ALA A 118 11.06 4.75 4.42
C ALA A 118 10.36 6.07 4.05
N GLN A 119 11.00 7.22 4.30
CA GLN A 119 10.48 8.53 3.89
C GLN A 119 10.31 8.62 2.36
N GLY A 120 11.29 8.14 1.60
CA GLY A 120 11.19 8.07 0.14
C GLY A 120 10.00 7.24 -0.34
N LEU A 121 9.77 6.09 0.29
CA LEU A 121 8.61 5.23 0.00
C LEU A 121 7.27 5.92 0.34
N THR A 122 7.17 6.64 1.46
CA THR A 122 5.92 7.34 1.82
C THR A 122 5.50 8.41 0.80
N HIS A 123 6.48 9.03 0.14
CA HIS A 123 6.29 10.06 -0.88
C HIS A 123 6.55 9.54 -2.31
N LEU A 124 6.45 8.23 -2.53
CA LEU A 124 6.74 7.58 -3.80
C LEU A 124 5.87 8.18 -4.93
N GLY A 125 6.52 8.66 -5.99
CA GLY A 125 5.86 9.40 -7.08
C GLY A 125 5.14 10.69 -6.64
N LYS A 126 5.60 11.35 -5.57
CA LYS A 126 4.88 12.45 -4.88
C LYS A 126 3.51 12.03 -4.30
N GLY A 127 3.31 10.74 -4.07
CA GLY A 127 2.03 10.13 -3.64
C GLY A 127 1.12 9.71 -4.78
N THR A 128 1.60 9.74 -6.03
CA THR A 128 0.82 9.26 -7.19
C THR A 128 1.01 7.78 -7.47
N LEU A 129 2.03 7.16 -6.89
CA LEU A 129 2.41 5.77 -7.12
C LEU A 129 2.33 4.98 -5.82
N THR A 130 1.75 3.79 -5.85
CA THR A 130 1.61 2.86 -4.71
C THR A 130 2.34 1.54 -5.00
N LEU A 131 2.48 0.70 -3.97
CA LEU A 131 3.09 -0.64 -4.07
C LEU A 131 2.06 -1.78 -3.97
N CYS A 132 0.76 -1.48 -4.09
CA CYS A 132 -0.28 -2.49 -3.95
C CYS A 132 -0.18 -3.54 -5.07
N PRO A 133 -0.11 -4.85 -4.74
CA PRO A 133 -0.04 -5.91 -5.76
C PRO A 133 -1.40 -6.25 -6.39
N TYR A 134 -2.48 -5.72 -5.83
CA TYR A 134 -3.85 -5.99 -6.25
C TYR A 134 -4.38 -4.89 -7.18
N HIS A 135 -5.11 -5.31 -8.21
CA HIS A 135 -5.76 -4.48 -9.21
C HIS A 135 -7.26 -4.73 -9.24
N SER A 136 -8.01 -3.80 -9.83
CA SER A 136 -9.43 -3.95 -10.16
C SER A 136 -10.26 -4.21 -8.91
N ASP A 137 -10.40 -3.21 -8.03
CA ASP A 137 -11.12 -3.32 -6.76
C ASP A 137 -10.65 -4.54 -5.92
N ARG A 138 -9.35 -4.82 -5.99
CA ARG A 138 -8.65 -5.94 -5.34
C ARG A 138 -9.01 -7.36 -5.78
N GLN A 139 -9.71 -7.51 -6.89
CA GLN A 139 -10.10 -8.82 -7.38
C GLN A 139 -8.93 -9.58 -8.04
N LEU A 140 -8.00 -8.85 -8.66
CA LEU A 140 -6.90 -9.45 -9.42
C LEU A 140 -5.55 -9.24 -8.73
N MET A 141 -4.89 -10.35 -8.40
CA MET A 141 -3.55 -10.36 -7.82
C MET A 141 -2.50 -10.47 -8.93
N SER A 142 -1.61 -9.49 -9.05
CA SER A 142 -0.49 -9.57 -9.99
C SER A 142 0.65 -10.37 -9.38
N GLN A 143 0.94 -11.55 -9.95
CA GLN A 143 2.02 -12.43 -9.48
C GLN A 143 3.39 -11.75 -9.56
N VAL A 144 3.60 -10.87 -10.54
CA VAL A 144 4.87 -10.15 -10.75
C VAL A 144 5.12 -9.13 -9.64
N ALA A 145 4.10 -8.35 -9.28
CA ALA A 145 4.20 -7.37 -8.20
C ALA A 145 4.49 -8.06 -6.85
N VAL A 146 3.83 -9.19 -6.60
CA VAL A 146 4.01 -10.00 -5.39
C VAL A 146 5.41 -10.59 -5.33
N ALA A 147 5.91 -11.13 -6.43
CA ALA A 147 7.27 -11.65 -6.51
C ALA A 147 8.32 -10.55 -6.25
N GLY A 148 8.10 -9.34 -6.77
CA GLY A 148 8.95 -8.18 -6.48
C GLY A 148 8.99 -7.80 -5.00
N LEU A 149 7.81 -7.73 -4.36
CA LEU A 149 7.69 -7.47 -2.91
C LEU A 149 8.35 -8.58 -2.07
N LEU A 150 8.10 -9.84 -2.40
CA LEU A 150 8.68 -10.99 -1.69
C LEU A 150 10.20 -11.04 -1.81
N THR A 151 10.75 -10.76 -2.99
CA THR A 151 12.21 -10.73 -3.21
C THR A 151 12.88 -9.75 -2.25
N VAL A 152 12.26 -8.57 -2.09
CA VAL A 152 12.75 -7.53 -1.18
C VAL A 152 12.58 -7.99 0.26
N LEU A 153 11.39 -8.45 0.68
CA LEU A 153 11.14 -8.88 2.07
C LEU A 153 12.02 -10.06 2.52
N VAL A 154 12.28 -11.03 1.65
CA VAL A 154 13.21 -12.13 1.94
C VAL A 154 14.64 -11.63 2.11
N SER A 155 15.03 -10.61 1.35
CA SER A 155 16.34 -9.98 1.49
C SER A 155 16.50 -9.19 2.78
N PHE A 156 15.40 -8.69 3.35
CA PHE A 156 15.36 -8.06 4.67
C PHE A 156 15.44 -9.06 5.84
N LEU A 157 15.45 -10.38 5.59
CA LEU A 157 15.79 -11.35 6.64
C LEU A 157 17.28 -11.32 7.01
N ASP A 158 18.14 -10.82 6.12
CA ASP A 158 19.57 -10.55 6.38
C ASP A 158 19.94 -9.12 5.94
N VAL A 159 19.42 -8.15 6.69
CA VAL A 159 19.58 -6.72 6.39
C VAL A 159 21.04 -6.29 6.36
N ARG A 160 21.85 -6.79 7.30
CA ARG A 160 23.23 -6.33 7.50
C ARG A 160 24.12 -6.67 6.30
N ASN A 161 24.00 -7.89 5.78
CA ASN A 161 24.88 -8.34 4.71
C ASN A 161 24.37 -7.92 3.33
N ILE A 162 23.06 -8.00 3.09
CA ILE A 162 22.47 -7.80 1.77
C ILE A 162 22.17 -6.32 1.52
N ILE A 163 21.33 -5.73 2.38
CA ILE A 163 20.79 -4.37 2.17
C ILE A 163 21.74 -3.29 2.63
N LEU A 164 22.48 -3.47 3.73
CA LEU A 164 23.44 -2.46 4.23
C LEU A 164 24.88 -2.71 3.72
N GLY A 165 25.14 -3.89 3.15
CA GLY A 165 26.45 -4.31 2.67
C GLY A 165 26.65 -4.06 1.17
N LYS A 166 26.45 -5.11 0.37
CA LYS A 166 26.91 -5.14 -1.04
C LYS A 166 25.80 -4.95 -2.08
N SER A 167 24.55 -5.23 -1.74
CA SER A 167 23.49 -5.44 -2.73
C SER A 167 22.28 -4.54 -2.51
N HIS A 168 22.50 -3.22 -2.46
CA HIS A 168 21.43 -2.22 -2.38
C HIS A 168 20.44 -2.30 -3.56
N TYR A 169 20.89 -2.77 -4.72
CA TYR A 169 20.08 -2.86 -5.94
C TYR A 169 18.89 -3.81 -5.81
N VAL A 170 18.88 -4.70 -4.83
CA VAL A 170 17.74 -5.61 -4.58
C VAL A 170 16.48 -4.82 -4.25
N LEU A 171 16.61 -3.60 -3.70
CA LEU A 171 15.48 -2.68 -3.49
C LEU A 171 14.78 -2.28 -4.80
N TYR A 172 15.46 -2.32 -5.95
CA TYR A 172 14.83 -2.08 -7.25
C TYR A 172 13.83 -3.19 -7.63
N GLY A 173 13.81 -4.32 -6.93
CA GLY A 173 12.72 -5.30 -7.03
C GLY A 173 11.34 -4.71 -6.72
N LEU A 174 11.27 -3.61 -5.94
CA LEU A 174 10.03 -2.87 -5.69
C LEU A 174 9.45 -2.24 -6.96
N VAL A 175 10.24 -1.98 -7.99
CA VAL A 175 9.77 -1.34 -9.24
C VAL A 175 8.69 -2.19 -9.92
N ALA A 176 8.79 -3.51 -9.82
CA ALA A 176 7.78 -4.43 -10.36
C ALA A 176 6.40 -4.28 -9.70
N ALA A 177 6.35 -3.71 -8.49
CA ALA A 177 5.13 -3.47 -7.74
C ALA A 177 4.67 -2.01 -7.78
N MET A 178 5.41 -1.09 -8.43
CA MET A 178 5.06 0.34 -8.48
C MET A 178 3.92 0.58 -9.49
N GLN A 179 2.82 1.15 -9.02
CA GLN A 179 1.62 1.38 -9.84
C GLN A 179 0.99 2.74 -9.61
N PRO A 180 0.43 3.38 -10.65
CA PRO A 180 -0.24 4.67 -10.51
C PRO A 180 -1.60 4.52 -9.81
N ARG A 181 -1.85 5.44 -8.89
CA ARG A 181 -3.09 5.55 -8.09
C ARG A 181 -4.05 6.63 -8.59
N MET A 182 -3.59 7.46 -9.53
CA MET A 182 -4.42 8.52 -10.09
C MET A 182 -5.47 7.95 -11.03
N LEU A 183 -6.72 8.37 -10.85
CA LEU A 183 -7.78 8.21 -11.82
C LEU A 183 -7.67 9.33 -12.85
N VAL A 184 -7.38 8.97 -14.09
CA VAL A 184 -7.30 9.88 -15.24
C VAL A 184 -8.24 9.36 -16.32
N THR A 185 -9.04 10.27 -16.85
CA THR A 185 -10.03 9.98 -17.88
C THR A 185 -9.57 10.51 -19.23
N PHE A 186 -9.77 9.70 -20.27
CA PHE A 186 -9.46 10.04 -21.65
C PHE A 186 -10.69 9.91 -22.54
N ASP A 187 -10.72 10.70 -23.60
CA ASP A 187 -11.68 10.59 -24.70
C ASP A 187 -11.28 9.47 -25.68
N GLU A 188 -12.13 9.14 -26.66
CA GLU A 188 -11.83 8.14 -27.70
C GLU A 188 -10.59 8.48 -28.53
N GLU A 189 -10.29 9.78 -28.66
CA GLU A 189 -9.09 10.30 -29.32
C GLU A 189 -7.85 10.35 -28.40
N LEU A 190 -7.89 9.69 -27.24
CA LEU A 190 -6.81 9.64 -26.23
C LEU A 190 -6.41 11.01 -25.66
N ARG A 191 -7.27 12.02 -25.78
CA ARG A 191 -7.08 13.33 -25.16
C ARG A 191 -7.57 13.30 -23.72
N PRO A 192 -6.87 13.94 -22.76
CA PRO A 192 -7.33 14.01 -21.38
C PRO A 192 -8.64 14.79 -21.32
N LEU A 193 -9.67 14.16 -20.75
CA LEU A 193 -11.01 14.73 -20.63
C LEU A 193 -11.31 14.93 -19.13
N PRO A 194 -11.40 16.17 -18.63
CA PRO A 194 -11.78 16.41 -17.24
C PRO A 194 -13.27 16.13 -17.06
N VAL A 195 -13.59 15.11 -16.26
CA VAL A 195 -14.97 14.70 -15.94
C VAL A 195 -15.17 14.73 -14.44
N SER A 196 -16.38 15.09 -14.02
CA SER A 196 -16.78 15.08 -12.62
C SER A 196 -16.98 13.64 -12.13
N VAL A 197 -16.22 13.25 -11.12
CA VAL A 197 -16.25 11.94 -10.47
C VAL A 197 -16.65 12.09 -9.00
N ARG A 198 -17.46 11.16 -8.51
CA ARG A 198 -17.79 11.01 -7.09
C ARG A 198 -16.87 9.96 -6.49
N VAL A 199 -16.08 10.35 -5.52
CA VAL A 199 -15.17 9.44 -4.79
C VAL A 199 -15.74 9.24 -3.39
N GLY A 200 -15.86 7.99 -2.95
CA GLY A 200 -16.35 7.64 -1.62
C GLY A 200 -15.86 6.26 -1.18
N GLN A 201 -16.23 5.85 0.03
CA GLN A 201 -15.85 4.55 0.57
C GLN A 201 -16.56 3.43 -0.20
N ALA A 202 -15.81 2.43 -0.64
CA ALA A 202 -16.33 1.27 -1.36
C ALA A 202 -17.24 0.42 -0.47
N VAL A 203 -18.41 0.07 -0.98
CA VAL A 203 -19.38 -0.86 -0.37
C VAL A 203 -20.04 -1.69 -1.47
N ASP A 204 -20.45 -2.92 -1.16
CA ASP A 204 -20.98 -3.84 -2.18
C ASP A 204 -22.26 -3.32 -2.85
N VAL A 205 -23.28 -2.98 -2.06
CA VAL A 205 -24.51 -2.35 -2.56
C VAL A 205 -25.12 -1.47 -1.47
N VAL A 206 -25.32 -0.19 -1.79
CA VAL A 206 -26.11 0.76 -1.00
C VAL A 206 -27.08 1.52 -1.92
N GLY A 207 -28.25 1.89 -1.41
CA GLY A 207 -29.24 2.67 -2.15
C GLY A 207 -30.57 1.96 -2.35
N GLN A 208 -31.48 2.63 -3.05
CA GLN A 208 -32.82 2.11 -3.33
C GLN A 208 -32.78 1.05 -4.45
N ALA A 209 -33.67 0.07 -4.38
CA ALA A 209 -33.83 -0.94 -5.43
C ALA A 209 -34.07 -0.25 -6.79
N GLY A 210 -33.21 -0.53 -7.77
CA GLY A 210 -33.28 0.03 -9.13
C GLY A 210 -32.10 0.92 -9.54
N LYS A 211 -31.40 1.56 -8.60
CA LYS A 211 -30.11 2.24 -8.84
C LYS A 211 -29.12 1.88 -7.72
N PRO A 212 -28.53 0.68 -7.75
CA PRO A 212 -27.53 0.29 -6.76
C PRO A 212 -26.32 1.22 -6.88
N LYS A 213 -25.88 1.80 -5.76
CA LYS A 213 -24.64 2.55 -5.65
C LYS A 213 -23.60 1.69 -4.94
N THR A 214 -22.36 1.83 -5.36
CA THR A 214 -21.23 1.09 -4.77
C THR A 214 -20.36 1.97 -3.87
N ILE A 215 -20.76 3.23 -3.66
CA ILE A 215 -20.05 4.20 -2.82
C ILE A 215 -20.93 4.76 -1.69
N THR A 216 -20.31 4.99 -0.54
CA THR A 216 -20.88 5.75 0.60
C THR A 216 -20.07 7.01 0.87
N GLY A 217 -20.73 8.06 1.38
CA GLY A 217 -20.05 9.29 1.83
C GLY A 217 -19.21 9.96 0.74
N PHE A 218 -19.83 10.28 -0.41
CA PHE A 218 -19.09 10.74 -1.58
C PHE A 218 -18.76 12.24 -1.54
N GLN A 219 -17.60 12.58 -2.10
CA GLN A 219 -17.22 13.95 -2.47
C GLN A 219 -17.07 14.02 -3.99
N THR A 220 -17.49 15.13 -4.58
CA THR A 220 -17.38 15.33 -6.04
C THR A 220 -16.08 16.04 -6.34
N HIS A 221 -15.28 15.44 -7.20
CA HIS A 221 -14.01 15.96 -7.68
C HIS A 221 -13.98 15.95 -9.21
N THR A 222 -13.09 16.72 -9.81
CA THR A 222 -12.84 16.69 -11.26
C THR A 222 -11.55 15.93 -11.52
N THR A 223 -11.55 15.01 -12.49
CA THR A 223 -10.35 14.27 -12.87
C THR A 223 -9.24 15.20 -13.39
N PRO A 224 -7.96 14.93 -13.07
CA PRO A 224 -7.42 13.74 -12.39
C PRO A 224 -7.53 13.78 -10.86
N VAL A 225 -7.88 12.64 -10.23
CA VAL A 225 -8.05 12.51 -8.77
C VAL A 225 -7.21 11.37 -8.22
N LEU A 226 -6.69 11.52 -7.01
CA LEU A 226 -6.03 10.43 -6.27
C LEU A 226 -7.06 9.68 -5.44
N LEU A 227 -7.23 8.38 -5.70
CA LEU A 227 -8.16 7.54 -4.94
C LEU A 227 -7.49 7.04 -3.67
N ALA A 228 -8.08 7.23 -2.49
CA ALA A 228 -7.54 6.66 -1.26
C ALA A 228 -7.71 5.12 -1.21
N HIS A 229 -7.15 4.47 -0.19
CA HIS A 229 -7.17 3.02 -0.09
C HIS A 229 -8.54 2.59 0.43
N GLY A 230 -9.29 1.82 -0.36
CA GLY A 230 -10.69 1.48 -0.06
C GLY A 230 -11.71 2.53 -0.51
N GLU A 231 -11.25 3.59 -1.20
CA GLU A 231 -12.15 4.49 -1.92
C GLU A 231 -12.41 3.96 -3.33
N ARG A 232 -13.61 4.18 -3.82
CA ARG A 232 -14.05 3.88 -5.18
C ARG A 232 -14.61 5.13 -5.83
N ALA A 233 -14.41 5.24 -7.14
CA ALA A 233 -14.95 6.33 -7.94
C ALA A 233 -16.15 5.88 -8.77
N GLU A 234 -17.14 6.78 -8.91
CA GLU A 234 -18.26 6.67 -9.85
C GLU A 234 -18.35 7.96 -10.67
N LEU A 235 -18.83 7.91 -11.91
CA LEU A 235 -19.07 9.12 -12.69
C LEU A 235 -20.24 9.92 -12.09
N ALA A 236 -20.12 11.25 -12.02
CA ALA A 236 -21.20 12.10 -11.54
C ALA A 236 -22.26 12.40 -12.62
N THR A 237 -21.86 12.33 -13.89
CA THR A 237 -22.64 12.72 -15.07
C THR A 237 -22.85 11.53 -16.00
N GLU A 238 -24.06 11.42 -16.60
CA GLU A 238 -24.40 10.35 -17.56
C GLU A 238 -24.02 10.69 -19.03
N GLU A 239 -23.38 11.85 -19.27
CA GLU A 239 -22.90 12.29 -20.59
C GLU A 239 -21.88 11.31 -21.22
N HIS A 240 -21.11 10.64 -20.37
CA HIS A 240 -20.03 9.76 -20.78
C HIS A 240 -20.21 8.39 -20.12
N VAL A 241 -20.00 7.34 -20.90
CA VAL A 241 -20.02 5.94 -20.43
C VAL A 241 -18.59 5.42 -20.43
N PRO A 242 -18.10 4.85 -19.32
CA PRO A 242 -16.77 4.27 -19.28
C PRO A 242 -16.77 2.93 -20.01
N VAL A 243 -15.68 2.63 -20.73
CA VAL A 243 -15.51 1.34 -21.41
C VAL A 243 -15.32 0.21 -20.38
N THR A 244 -14.70 0.52 -19.24
CA THR A 244 -14.49 -0.41 -18.13
C THR A 244 -15.53 -0.16 -17.02
N PRO A 245 -16.05 -1.24 -16.38
CA PRO A 245 -16.99 -1.10 -15.27
C PRO A 245 -16.33 -0.56 -13.98
N ILE A 246 -14.99 -0.62 -13.90
CA ILE A 246 -14.20 -0.15 -12.77
C ILE A 246 -13.45 1.11 -13.21
N LEU A 247 -13.56 2.17 -12.40
CA LEU A 247 -12.88 3.44 -12.60
C LEU A 247 -11.58 3.49 -11.80
N GLU A 248 -10.56 2.81 -12.28
CA GLU A 248 -9.22 2.80 -11.69
C GLU A 248 -8.15 3.15 -12.72
N GLY A 249 -7.15 3.94 -12.32
CA GLY A 249 -6.01 4.27 -13.18
C GLY A 249 -6.42 5.08 -14.41
N PHE A 250 -6.24 4.49 -15.59
CA PHE A 250 -6.53 5.15 -16.87
C PHE A 250 -7.84 4.60 -17.44
N VAL A 251 -8.84 5.46 -17.56
CA VAL A 251 -10.17 5.09 -18.05
C VAL A 251 -10.47 5.83 -19.35
N ILE A 252 -10.88 5.08 -20.36
CA ILE A 252 -11.40 5.65 -21.61
C ILE A 252 -12.92 5.80 -21.47
N LEU A 253 -13.39 7.02 -21.74
CA LEU A 253 -14.78 7.41 -21.73
C LEU A 253 -15.27 7.55 -23.17
N ARG A 254 -16.45 6.99 -23.44
CA ARG A 254 -17.18 7.17 -24.70
C ARG A 254 -18.35 8.12 -24.45
N LYS A 255 -18.65 9.00 -25.41
CA LYS A 255 -19.88 9.80 -25.36
C LYS A 255 -21.10 8.90 -25.41
N ASN A 256 -22.04 9.11 -24.49
CA ASN A 256 -23.24 8.31 -24.41
C ASN A 256 -24.18 8.61 -25.60
N PRO A 257 -24.48 7.63 -26.48
CA PRO A 257 -25.37 7.86 -27.62
C PRO A 257 -26.84 8.06 -27.23
N ASN A 258 -27.23 7.71 -25.99
CA ASN A 258 -28.59 7.85 -25.47
C ASN A 258 -28.76 9.10 -24.58
N TYR A 259 -27.78 10.01 -24.57
CA TYR A 259 -27.86 11.24 -23.81
C TYR A 259 -28.56 12.32 -24.64
N ASP A 260 -29.87 12.45 -24.44
CA ASP A 260 -30.63 13.60 -24.92
C ASP A 260 -30.28 14.81 -24.06
N VAL A 261 -29.88 15.90 -24.71
CA VAL A 261 -29.54 17.20 -24.11
C VAL A 261 -30.79 17.90 -23.57
#